data_AF-Q4PN05-F1
#
_entry.id   AF-Q4PN05-F1
#
_cell.length_a   1.000
_cell.length_b   1.000
_cell.length_c   1.000
_cell.angle_alpha   90.00
_cell.angle_beta   90.00
_cell.angle_gamma   90.00
#
_symmetry.space_group_name_H-M   'P 1'
#
loop_
_entity.id
_entity.type
_entity.pdbx_description
1 polymer ?
#
loop_
_entity_poly.entity_id
_entity_poly.type
_entity_poly.pdbx_seq_one_letter_code
_entity_poly.pdbx_strand_id
1 'polypeptide(L)'
;MRTFALFAAIIAVAAYQVHGQACHLRELDLCAASLLLFNQNPSGVATTDAEVDKQCGFLKESQECFKNFTTRCTTPLQRELIGFVSEGSQELFKQFCSKGTEIRTNYLKHAPCLGQTLPQQKLCLTDIQAGLEKIAVVPFNDRVPAACCMYSRYQACTRKAITEKCGAEAIEFGEILVKMAASDLPNVVCNSFDAKNPRCSALLPPPGTKPTGKSNSVLSRLFSAYLGN
;
A
#
# COMPACT_ATOMS: atom_id res chain seq x y z
N MET A 1 15.62 15.11 48.67
CA MET A 1 16.50 14.64 47.57
C MET A 1 16.11 13.25 47.06
N ARG A 2 16.00 12.22 47.92
CA ARG A 2 15.53 10.86 47.54
C ARG A 2 14.11 10.81 46.93
N THR A 3 13.15 11.51 47.54
CA THR A 3 11.76 11.59 47.03
C THR A 3 11.69 12.28 45.68
N PHE A 4 12.42 13.39 45.50
CA PHE A 4 12.50 14.11 44.23
C PHE A 4 13.10 13.27 43.10
N ALA A 5 14.14 12.48 43.41
CA ALA A 5 14.75 11.55 42.46
C ALA A 5 13.78 10.40 42.07
N LEU A 6 12.97 9.90 43.02
CA LEU A 6 11.94 8.90 42.73
C LEU A 6 10.83 9.47 41.84
N PHE A 7 10.35 10.68 42.11
CA PHE A 7 9.36 11.34 41.23
C PHE A 7 9.92 11.60 39.83
N ALA A 8 11.15 12.09 39.71
CA ALA A 8 11.80 12.28 38.41
C ALA A 8 11.97 10.96 37.65
N ALA A 9 12.34 9.88 38.33
CA ALA A 9 12.45 8.54 37.72
C ALA A 9 11.08 8.01 37.24
N ILE A 10 10.01 8.18 38.03
CA ILE A 10 8.65 7.79 37.64
C ILE A 10 8.18 8.57 36.41
N ILE A 11 8.43 9.89 36.37
CA ILE A 11 8.08 10.72 35.21
C ILE A 11 8.87 10.31 33.97
N ALA A 12 10.17 10.03 34.10
CA ALA A 12 11.00 9.56 33.00
C ALA A 12 10.53 8.20 32.45
N VAL A 13 10.18 7.25 33.33
CA VAL A 13 9.62 5.94 32.93
C VAL A 13 8.27 6.12 32.25
N ALA A 14 7.37 6.95 32.80
CA ALA A 14 6.07 7.22 32.20
C ALA A 14 6.21 7.87 30.81
N ALA A 15 7.08 8.87 30.67
CA ALA A 15 7.37 9.50 29.37
C ALA A 15 7.93 8.50 28.35
N TYR A 16 8.83 7.62 28.79
CA TYR A 16 9.38 6.56 27.94
C TYR A 16 8.32 5.55 27.49
N GLN A 17 7.41 5.15 28.39
CA GLN A 17 6.31 4.25 28.03
C GLN A 17 5.30 4.90 27.08
N VAL A 18 4.93 6.16 27.31
CA VAL A 18 4.03 6.91 26.41
C VAL A 18 4.67 7.07 25.03
N HIS A 19 5.97 7.39 24.96
CA HIS A 19 6.69 7.47 23.70
C HIS A 19 6.78 6.10 22.99
N GLY A 20 7.09 5.04 23.74
CA GLY A 20 7.14 3.67 23.21
C GLY A 20 5.80 3.19 22.65
N GLN A 21 4.69 3.60 23.27
CA GLN A 21 3.35 3.28 22.79
C GLN A 21 2.99 4.07 21.52
N ALA A 22 3.35 5.35 21.44
CA ALA A 22 3.13 6.20 20.27
C ALA A 22 4.00 5.83 19.04
N CYS A 23 5.10 5.11 19.25
CA CYS A 23 5.97 4.62 18.18
C CYS A 23 5.83 3.13 17.92
N HIS A 24 4.84 2.47 18.52
CA HIS A 24 4.53 1.09 18.22
C HIS A 24 3.97 0.99 16.79
N LEU A 25 4.35 -0.05 16.05
CA LEU A 25 3.93 -0.27 14.65
C LEU A 25 2.41 -0.44 14.47
N ARG A 26 1.67 -0.62 15.58
CA ARG A 26 0.20 -0.63 15.59
C ARG A 26 -0.41 0.71 15.17
N GLU A 27 0.29 1.82 15.41
CA GLU A 27 -0.18 3.15 14.98
C GLU A 27 -0.29 3.24 13.45
N LEU A 28 0.52 2.47 12.71
CA LEU A 28 0.42 2.40 11.26
C LEU A 28 -0.89 1.73 10.80
N ASP A 29 -1.39 0.74 11.55
CA ASP A 29 -2.69 0.12 11.26
C ASP A 29 -3.83 1.15 11.40
N LEU A 30 -3.71 2.06 12.39
CA LEU A 30 -4.66 3.15 12.58
C LEU A 30 -4.59 4.16 11.42
N CYS A 31 -3.40 4.46 10.91
CA CYS A 31 -3.24 5.29 9.71
C CYS A 31 -3.89 4.67 8.46
N ALA A 32 -3.90 3.34 8.36
CA ALA A 32 -4.54 2.61 7.27
C ALA A 32 -6.06 2.45 7.45
N ALA A 33 -6.60 2.67 8.66
CA ALA A 33 -8.02 2.46 8.95
C ALA A 33 -8.93 3.39 8.13
N SER A 34 -8.53 4.65 7.90
CA SER A 34 -9.30 5.56 7.03
C SER A 34 -9.32 5.10 5.57
N LEU A 35 -8.34 4.31 5.12
CA LEU A 35 -8.33 3.71 3.78
C LEU A 35 -9.34 2.57 3.63
N LEU A 36 -9.91 2.02 4.71
CA LEU A 36 -11.05 1.10 4.60
C LEU A 36 -12.22 1.74 3.85
N LEU A 37 -12.43 3.04 4.08
CA LEU A 37 -13.51 3.82 3.48
C LEU A 37 -13.31 4.01 1.97
N PHE A 38 -12.07 3.86 1.49
CA PHE A 38 -11.73 3.81 0.07
C PHE A 38 -12.40 2.61 -0.63
N ASN A 39 -12.41 1.45 0.03
CA ASN A 39 -12.98 0.21 -0.50
C ASN A 39 -14.50 0.09 -0.34
N GLN A 40 -15.14 1.06 0.35
CA GLN A 40 -16.60 1.08 0.56
C GLN A 40 -17.38 1.70 -0.61
N ASN A 41 -16.72 2.28 -1.62
CA ASN A 41 -17.40 2.65 -2.86
C ASN A 41 -17.89 1.35 -3.55
N PRO A 42 -19.19 1.19 -3.89
CA PRO A 42 -19.70 -0.03 -4.53
C PRO A 42 -18.94 -0.43 -5.80
N SER A 43 -18.39 0.54 -6.55
CA SER A 43 -17.52 0.30 -7.72
C SER A 43 -16.03 0.18 -7.39
N GLY A 44 -15.59 0.51 -6.15
CA GLY A 44 -14.19 0.53 -5.70
C GLY A 44 -13.26 1.47 -6.49
N VAL A 45 -13.80 2.19 -7.47
CA VAL A 45 -13.13 3.11 -8.39
C VAL A 45 -13.96 4.38 -8.40
N ALA A 46 -13.33 5.52 -8.12
CA ALA A 46 -13.97 6.82 -8.23
C ALA A 46 -14.18 7.18 -9.71
N THR A 47 -15.43 7.30 -10.12
CA THR A 47 -15.84 7.56 -11.51
C THR A 47 -16.23 9.00 -11.78
N THR A 48 -16.33 9.81 -10.74
CA THR A 48 -16.68 11.24 -10.82
C THR A 48 -15.71 12.09 -10.02
N ASP A 49 -15.61 13.38 -10.36
CA ASP A 49 -14.81 14.33 -9.58
C ASP A 49 -15.17 14.35 -8.09
N ALA A 50 -16.46 14.28 -7.76
CA ALA A 50 -16.92 14.27 -6.38
C ALA A 50 -16.46 13.01 -5.63
N GLU A 51 -16.47 11.85 -6.30
CA GLU A 51 -15.94 10.60 -5.74
C GLU A 51 -14.43 10.67 -5.56
N VAL A 52 -13.69 11.23 -6.52
CA VAL A 52 -12.24 11.41 -6.42
C VAL A 52 -11.89 12.37 -5.28
N ASP A 53 -12.62 13.49 -5.14
CA ASP A 53 -12.42 14.44 -4.04
C ASP A 53 -12.61 13.78 -2.68
N LYS A 54 -13.67 12.98 -2.53
CA LYS A 54 -13.93 12.21 -1.30
C LYS A 54 -12.79 11.23 -1.02
N GLN A 55 -12.33 10.51 -2.04
CA GLN A 55 -11.25 9.55 -1.95
C GLN A 55 -9.91 10.21 -1.54
N CYS A 56 -9.61 11.36 -2.13
CA CYS A 56 -8.45 12.17 -1.79
C CYS A 56 -8.48 12.69 -0.36
N GLY A 57 -9.66 12.93 0.21
CA GLY A 57 -9.83 13.24 1.63
C GLY A 57 -9.27 12.13 2.54
N PHE A 58 -9.68 10.88 2.31
CA PHE A 58 -9.20 9.73 3.08
C PHE A 58 -7.71 9.47 2.89
N LEU A 59 -7.23 9.55 1.64
CA LEU A 59 -5.81 9.37 1.32
C LEU A 59 -4.94 10.43 2.01
N LYS A 60 -5.38 11.69 2.03
CA LYS A 60 -4.67 12.80 2.68
C LYS A 60 -4.57 12.57 4.19
N GLU A 61 -5.67 12.17 4.83
CA GLU A 61 -5.68 11.84 6.26
C GLU A 61 -4.67 10.72 6.59
N SER A 62 -4.66 9.64 5.79
CA SER A 62 -3.67 8.57 5.96
C SER A 62 -2.24 9.06 5.76
N GLN A 63 -1.97 9.83 4.69
CA GLN A 63 -0.63 10.37 4.42
C GLN A 63 -0.14 11.27 5.56
N GLU A 64 -1.01 12.12 6.11
CA GLU A 64 -0.68 12.97 7.26
C GLU A 64 -0.38 12.13 8.51
N CYS A 65 -1.14 11.06 8.75
CA CYS A 65 -0.87 10.10 9.83
C CYS A 65 0.50 9.41 9.67
N PHE A 66 0.78 8.82 8.50
CA PHE A 66 2.06 8.20 8.19
C PHE A 66 3.23 9.20 8.31
N LYS A 67 3.06 10.43 7.82
CA LYS A 67 4.05 11.50 7.95
C LYS A 67 4.31 11.86 9.41
N ASN A 68 3.26 11.96 10.24
CA ASN A 68 3.42 12.24 11.66
C ASN A 68 4.13 11.11 12.40
N PHE A 69 3.77 9.85 12.12
CA PHE A 69 4.44 8.67 12.68
C PHE A 69 5.93 8.67 12.32
N THR A 70 6.25 8.74 11.02
CA THR A 70 7.65 8.76 10.55
C THR A 70 8.40 9.96 11.10
N THR A 71 7.74 11.11 11.25
CA THR A 71 8.37 12.30 11.81
C THR A 71 8.79 12.13 13.27
N ARG A 72 8.09 11.29 14.03
CA ARG A 72 8.32 11.10 15.47
C ARG A 72 9.14 9.85 15.78
N CYS A 73 9.02 8.82 14.96
CA CYS A 73 9.40 7.45 15.32
C CYS A 73 10.49 6.84 14.44
N THR A 74 11.01 7.57 13.45
CA THR A 74 12.13 7.11 12.61
C THR A 74 13.36 8.01 12.73
N THR A 75 14.52 7.44 12.45
CA THR A 75 15.79 8.18 12.41
C THR A 75 15.85 9.13 11.21
N PRO A 76 16.75 10.13 11.21
CA PRO A 76 16.92 11.03 10.07
C PRO A 76 17.19 10.29 8.75
N LEU A 77 18.09 9.29 8.77
CA LEU A 77 18.40 8.47 7.59
C LEU A 77 17.19 7.67 7.09
N GLN A 78 16.43 7.06 8.00
CA GLN A 78 15.21 6.34 7.62
C GLN A 78 14.18 7.27 6.99
N ARG A 79 14.06 8.51 7.49
CA ARG A 79 13.14 9.51 6.96
C ARG A 79 13.56 10.02 5.59
N GLU A 80 14.85 10.22 5.38
CA GLU A 80 15.39 10.57 4.06
C GLU A 80 15.11 9.45 3.05
N LEU A 81 15.37 8.20 3.43
CA LEU A 81 15.05 7.04 2.58
C LEU A 81 13.54 6.95 2.27
N ILE A 82 12.68 7.11 3.28
CA ILE A 82 11.22 7.12 3.10
C ILE A 82 10.77 8.26 2.17
N GLY A 83 11.35 9.46 2.34
CA GLY A 83 11.09 10.60 1.46
C GLY A 83 11.46 10.29 0.02
N PHE A 84 12.68 9.79 -0.19
CA PHE A 84 13.17 9.41 -1.51
C PHE A 84 12.29 8.36 -2.20
N VAL A 85 11.94 7.26 -1.52
CA VAL A 85 11.13 6.20 -2.15
C VAL A 85 9.66 6.60 -2.36
N SER A 86 9.18 7.65 -1.69
CA SER A 86 7.78 8.10 -1.79
C SER A 86 7.59 9.33 -2.68
N GLU A 87 8.66 9.98 -3.14
CA GLU A 87 8.60 11.22 -3.92
C GLU A 87 7.69 11.11 -5.15
N GLY A 88 7.90 10.09 -5.97
CA GLY A 88 7.06 9.86 -7.15
C GLY A 88 5.59 9.55 -6.82
N SER A 89 5.34 8.88 -5.70
CA SER A 89 3.98 8.62 -5.21
C SER A 89 3.30 9.92 -4.76
N GLN A 90 4.01 10.80 -4.06
CA GLN A 90 3.48 12.08 -3.59
C GLN A 90 3.14 13.03 -4.75
N GLU A 91 3.99 13.08 -5.78
CA GLU A 91 3.71 13.90 -6.97
C GLU A 91 2.51 13.34 -7.75
N LEU A 92 2.46 12.02 -7.97
CA LEU A 92 1.29 11.39 -8.62
C LEU A 92 0.00 11.63 -7.82
N PHE A 93 0.06 11.52 -6.50
CA PHE A 93 -1.05 11.81 -5.60
C PHE A 93 -1.54 13.26 -5.75
N LYS A 94 -0.62 14.22 -5.76
CA LYS A 94 -0.95 15.64 -5.96
C LYS A 94 -1.63 15.86 -7.31
N GLN A 95 -1.12 15.25 -8.38
CA GLN A 95 -1.73 15.38 -9.70
C GLN A 95 -3.12 14.74 -9.74
N PHE A 96 -3.27 13.50 -9.26
CA PHE A 96 -4.54 12.79 -9.20
C PHE A 96 -5.61 13.54 -8.38
N CYS A 97 -5.22 14.14 -7.25
CA CYS A 97 -6.14 14.84 -6.36
C CYS A 97 -6.41 16.30 -6.73
N SER A 98 -5.70 16.86 -7.71
CA SER A 98 -5.93 18.22 -8.19
C SER A 98 -6.86 18.23 -9.41
N LYS A 99 -7.90 19.06 -9.38
CA LYS A 99 -8.83 19.21 -10.51
C LYS A 99 -8.12 19.80 -11.73
N GLY A 100 -8.49 19.32 -12.92
CA GLY A 100 -7.99 19.83 -14.19
C GLY A 100 -6.58 19.39 -14.58
N THR A 101 -5.93 18.54 -13.79
CA THR A 101 -4.67 17.91 -14.21
C THR A 101 -4.93 16.88 -15.30
N GLU A 102 -3.91 16.62 -16.12
CA GLU A 102 -3.98 15.59 -17.16
C GLU A 102 -4.20 14.19 -16.55
N ILE A 103 -3.48 13.86 -15.47
CA ILE A 103 -3.64 12.59 -14.76
C ILE A 103 -5.08 12.36 -14.32
N ARG A 104 -5.71 13.34 -13.66
CA ARG A 104 -7.09 13.20 -13.18
C ARG A 104 -8.08 13.14 -14.32
N THR A 105 -7.92 14.01 -15.32
CA THR A 105 -8.78 14.06 -16.51
C THR A 105 -8.76 12.72 -17.25
N ASN A 106 -7.58 12.16 -17.51
CA ASN A 106 -7.43 10.89 -18.18
C ASN A 106 -7.91 9.72 -17.31
N TYR A 107 -7.61 9.72 -16.00
CA TYR A 107 -8.18 8.72 -15.09
C TYR A 107 -9.72 8.68 -15.16
N LEU A 108 -10.39 9.83 -15.05
CA LEU A 108 -11.85 9.93 -15.08
C LEU A 108 -12.45 9.45 -16.41
N LYS A 109 -11.73 9.62 -17.52
CA LYS A 109 -12.13 9.08 -18.83
C LYS A 109 -12.21 7.55 -18.84
N HIS A 110 -11.30 6.87 -18.13
CA HIS A 110 -11.22 5.41 -18.10
C HIS A 110 -11.91 4.78 -16.87
N ALA A 111 -12.13 5.55 -15.80
CA ALA A 111 -12.67 5.09 -14.54
C ALA A 111 -14.03 4.35 -14.66
N PRO A 112 -15.01 4.77 -15.48
CA PRO A 112 -16.27 4.04 -15.64
C PRO A 112 -16.09 2.60 -16.14
N CYS A 113 -15.12 2.35 -17.02
CA CYS A 113 -14.81 1.00 -17.47
C CYS A 113 -14.02 0.23 -16.40
N LEU A 114 -13.01 0.87 -15.80
CA LEU A 114 -12.20 0.25 -14.75
C LEU A 114 -13.06 -0.25 -13.58
N GLY A 115 -14.11 0.49 -13.19
CA GLY A 115 -15.07 0.06 -12.18
C GLY A 115 -15.76 -1.29 -12.48
N GLN A 116 -15.91 -1.66 -13.76
CA GLN A 116 -16.50 -2.95 -14.16
C GLN A 116 -15.54 -4.13 -14.01
N THR A 117 -14.24 -3.87 -13.85
CA THR A 117 -13.20 -4.89 -13.68
C THR A 117 -12.92 -5.22 -12.22
N LEU A 118 -13.56 -4.50 -11.29
CA LEU A 118 -13.35 -4.63 -9.86
C LEU A 118 -13.54 -6.06 -9.34
N PRO A 119 -14.58 -6.83 -9.72
CA PRO A 119 -14.74 -8.20 -9.25
C PRO A 119 -13.52 -9.08 -9.57
N GLN A 120 -12.96 -8.94 -10.78
CA GLN A 120 -11.78 -9.69 -11.22
C GLN A 120 -10.52 -9.16 -10.52
N GLN A 121 -10.37 -7.84 -10.40
CA GLN A 121 -9.22 -7.24 -9.71
C GLN A 121 -9.17 -7.62 -8.22
N LYS A 122 -10.34 -7.74 -7.55
CA LYS A 122 -10.42 -8.22 -6.16
C LYS A 122 -9.82 -9.61 -5.98
N LEU A 123 -9.97 -10.50 -6.97
CA LEU A 123 -9.34 -11.82 -6.94
C LEU A 123 -7.82 -11.73 -6.96
N CYS A 124 -7.26 -10.75 -7.68
CA CYS A 124 -5.81 -10.50 -7.76
C CYS A 124 -5.21 -10.04 -6.42
N LEU A 125 -5.99 -9.45 -5.52
CA LEU A 125 -5.51 -8.99 -4.20
C LEU A 125 -5.21 -10.17 -3.26
N THR A 126 -5.83 -11.33 -3.48
CA THR A 126 -5.55 -12.57 -2.72
C THR A 126 -4.09 -12.98 -2.86
N ASP A 127 -3.52 -12.84 -4.05
CA ASP A 127 -2.12 -13.15 -4.32
C ASP A 127 -1.16 -12.20 -3.60
N ILE A 128 -1.56 -10.93 -3.40
CA ILE A 128 -0.79 -9.99 -2.58
C ILE A 128 -0.81 -10.45 -1.12
N GLN A 129 -1.97 -10.79 -0.55
CA GLN A 129 -2.05 -11.23 0.85
C GLN A 129 -1.21 -12.49 1.10
N ALA A 130 -1.38 -13.53 0.26
CA ALA A 130 -0.61 -14.76 0.37
C ALA A 130 0.89 -14.53 0.12
N GLY A 131 1.24 -13.62 -0.79
CA GLY A 131 2.62 -13.23 -1.06
C GLY A 131 3.27 -12.51 0.12
N LEU A 132 2.59 -11.54 0.73
CA LEU A 132 3.08 -10.80 1.89
C LEU A 132 3.25 -11.70 3.13
N GLU A 133 2.35 -12.66 3.34
CA GLU A 133 2.52 -13.71 4.35
C GLU A 133 3.76 -14.55 4.10
N LYS A 134 3.98 -14.97 2.84
CA LYS A 134 5.15 -15.77 2.47
C LYS A 134 6.45 -15.00 2.62
N ILE A 135 6.50 -13.73 2.19
CA ILE A 135 7.68 -12.85 2.30
C ILE A 135 8.15 -12.72 3.75
N ALA A 136 7.21 -12.77 4.71
CA ALA A 136 7.52 -12.70 6.14
C ALA A 136 8.39 -13.88 6.64
N VAL A 137 8.27 -15.06 6.00
CA VAL A 137 8.86 -16.32 6.47
C VAL A 137 9.95 -16.90 5.56
N VAL A 138 10.15 -16.35 4.34
CA VAL A 138 11.26 -16.76 3.46
C VAL A 138 12.61 -16.21 3.96
N PRO A 139 13.74 -16.86 3.59
CA PRO A 139 15.07 -16.34 3.87
C PRO A 139 15.24 -14.89 3.38
N PHE A 140 16.06 -14.11 4.08
CA PHE A 140 16.24 -12.69 3.78
C PHE A 140 16.60 -12.43 2.31
N ASN A 141 17.51 -13.22 1.74
CA ASN A 141 17.96 -13.11 0.35
C ASN A 141 16.85 -13.39 -0.69
N ASP A 142 15.78 -14.06 -0.27
CA ASP A 142 14.64 -14.37 -1.12
C ASP A 142 13.47 -13.40 -0.93
N ARG A 143 13.54 -12.45 0.01
CA ARG A 143 12.45 -11.50 0.27
C ARG A 143 12.19 -10.56 -0.92
N VAL A 144 13.24 -9.97 -1.49
CA VAL A 144 13.12 -9.10 -2.67
C VAL A 144 12.66 -9.90 -3.90
N PRO A 145 13.28 -11.05 -4.24
CA PRO A 145 12.76 -11.93 -5.29
C PRO A 145 11.28 -12.33 -5.09
N ALA A 146 10.88 -12.70 -3.87
CA ALA A 146 9.49 -13.06 -3.58
C ALA A 146 8.54 -11.86 -3.73
N ALA A 147 8.94 -10.67 -3.27
CA ALA A 147 8.18 -9.43 -3.46
C ALA A 147 8.02 -9.09 -4.95
N CYS A 148 9.08 -9.22 -5.74
CA CYS A 148 9.02 -9.01 -7.18
C CYS A 148 8.14 -10.03 -7.90
N CYS A 149 8.23 -11.30 -7.53
CA CYS A 149 7.33 -12.33 -8.05
C CYS A 149 5.86 -12.06 -7.71
N MET A 150 5.59 -11.54 -6.50
CA MET A 150 4.23 -11.23 -6.04
C MET A 150 3.70 -10.04 -6.84
N TYR A 151 4.50 -8.99 -7.00
CA TYR A 151 4.17 -7.82 -7.79
C TYR A 151 3.90 -8.17 -9.26
N SER A 152 4.79 -8.97 -9.88
CA SER A 152 4.67 -9.40 -11.28
C SER A 152 3.39 -10.20 -11.52
N ARG A 153 3.04 -11.11 -10.60
CA ARG A 153 1.78 -11.87 -10.67
C ARG A 153 0.55 -10.97 -10.53
N TYR A 154 0.58 -10.05 -9.58
CA TYR A 154 -0.49 -9.08 -9.38
C TYR A 154 -0.70 -8.19 -10.62
N GLN A 155 0.39 -7.69 -11.22
CA GLN A 155 0.32 -6.93 -12.47
C GLN A 155 -0.25 -7.76 -13.61
N ALA A 156 0.21 -9.00 -13.79
CA ALA A 156 -0.32 -9.87 -14.85
C ALA A 156 -1.83 -10.12 -14.69
N CYS A 157 -2.29 -10.36 -13.45
CA CYS A 157 -3.70 -10.58 -13.14
C CYS A 157 -4.55 -9.33 -13.42
N THR A 158 -4.13 -8.17 -12.91
CA THR A 158 -4.87 -6.90 -13.07
C THR A 158 -4.86 -6.40 -14.52
N ARG A 159 -3.71 -6.46 -15.20
CA ARG A 159 -3.61 -6.12 -16.63
C ARG A 159 -4.50 -7.00 -17.49
N LYS A 160 -4.56 -8.31 -17.21
CA LYS A 160 -5.47 -9.21 -17.92
C LYS A 160 -6.93 -8.79 -17.72
N ALA A 161 -7.34 -8.56 -16.47
CA ALA A 161 -8.70 -8.14 -16.14
C ALA A 161 -9.09 -6.80 -16.82
N ILE A 162 -8.17 -5.85 -16.87
CA ILE A 162 -8.37 -4.55 -17.53
C ILE A 162 -8.43 -4.73 -19.05
N THR A 163 -7.45 -5.43 -19.65
CA THR A 163 -7.34 -5.58 -21.11
C THR A 163 -8.55 -6.28 -21.69
N GLU A 164 -9.03 -7.36 -21.05
CA GLU A 164 -10.18 -8.14 -21.52
C GLU A 164 -11.48 -7.32 -21.55
N LYS A 165 -11.58 -6.26 -20.74
CA LYS A 165 -12.82 -5.48 -20.59
C LYS A 165 -12.75 -4.06 -21.15
N CYS A 166 -11.60 -3.41 -21.04
CA CYS A 166 -11.42 -1.97 -21.23
C CYS A 166 -10.32 -1.61 -22.24
N GLY A 167 -9.64 -2.59 -22.83
CA GLY A 167 -8.53 -2.34 -23.75
C GLY A 167 -7.19 -2.10 -23.04
N ALA A 168 -6.11 -2.12 -23.83
CA ALA A 168 -4.75 -2.00 -23.33
C ALA A 168 -4.41 -0.56 -22.89
N GLU A 169 -5.05 0.43 -23.49
CA GLU A 169 -4.93 1.84 -23.14
C GLU A 169 -5.41 2.16 -21.72
N ALA A 170 -6.32 1.34 -21.17
CA ALA A 170 -6.84 1.52 -19.81
C ALA A 170 -5.88 1.02 -18.73
N ILE A 171 -4.82 0.27 -19.08
CA ILE A 171 -3.89 -0.35 -18.12
C ILE A 171 -3.21 0.70 -17.25
N GLU A 172 -2.64 1.75 -17.87
CA GLU A 172 -1.89 2.76 -17.11
C GLU A 172 -2.75 3.48 -16.08
N PHE A 173 -4.04 3.68 -16.40
CA PHE A 173 -5.01 4.32 -15.51
C PHE A 173 -5.48 3.39 -14.38
N GLY A 174 -5.53 2.08 -14.64
CA GLY A 174 -5.74 1.07 -13.60
C GLY A 174 -4.57 0.96 -12.63
N GLU A 175 -3.35 1.27 -13.07
CA GLU A 175 -2.14 1.22 -12.23
C GLU A 175 -1.92 2.47 -11.36
N ILE A 176 -2.65 3.57 -11.59
CA ILE A 176 -2.48 4.83 -10.85
C ILE A 176 -2.56 4.63 -9.34
N LEU A 177 -3.56 3.86 -8.86
CA LEU A 177 -3.73 3.62 -7.42
C LEU A 177 -2.55 2.84 -6.82
N VAL A 178 -2.03 1.88 -7.56
CA VAL A 178 -0.86 1.07 -7.16
C VAL A 178 0.39 1.92 -7.11
N LYS A 179 0.59 2.79 -8.12
CA LYS A 179 1.71 3.73 -8.17
C LYS A 179 1.63 4.80 -7.08
N MET A 180 0.44 5.24 -6.68
CA MET A 180 0.29 6.09 -5.49
C MET A 180 0.61 5.33 -4.20
N ALA A 181 0.27 4.04 -4.09
CA ALA A 181 0.55 3.27 -2.88
C ALA A 181 2.03 2.87 -2.74
N ALA A 182 2.68 2.49 -3.85
CA ALA A 182 3.99 1.84 -3.83
C ALA A 182 5.07 2.59 -4.64
N SER A 183 4.76 3.75 -5.21
CA SER A 183 5.57 4.45 -6.24
C SER A 183 5.76 3.61 -7.52
N ASP A 184 6.60 4.09 -8.44
CA ASP A 184 7.04 3.29 -9.60
C ASP A 184 8.23 2.38 -9.26
N LEU A 185 8.72 2.41 -8.02
CA LEU A 185 9.86 1.61 -7.54
C LEU A 185 9.71 0.11 -7.82
N PRO A 186 8.54 -0.54 -7.64
CA PRO A 186 8.40 -1.95 -7.99
C PRO A 186 8.64 -2.23 -9.47
N ASN A 187 8.23 -1.34 -10.39
CA ASN A 187 8.51 -1.49 -11.82
C ASN A 187 10.02 -1.41 -12.11
N VAL A 188 10.72 -0.50 -11.42
CA VAL A 188 12.17 -0.31 -11.57
C VAL A 188 12.96 -1.49 -11.00
N VAL A 189 12.68 -1.88 -9.74
CA VAL A 189 13.43 -2.91 -9.02
C VAL A 189 13.14 -4.31 -9.55
N CYS A 190 11.91 -4.56 -10.00
CA CYS A 190 11.45 -5.88 -10.41
C CYS A 190 11.46 -6.07 -11.94
N ASN A 191 12.10 -5.19 -12.71
CA ASN A 191 12.10 -5.23 -14.17
C ASN A 191 12.57 -6.59 -14.77
N SER A 192 13.40 -7.33 -14.04
CA SER A 192 13.94 -8.65 -14.44
C SER A 192 13.08 -9.83 -13.97
N PHE A 193 11.96 -9.57 -13.28
CA PHE A 193 11.06 -10.58 -12.74
C PHE A 193 9.75 -10.59 -13.53
N ASP A 194 9.67 -11.44 -14.54
CA ASP A 194 8.41 -11.73 -15.23
C ASP A 194 7.56 -12.77 -14.46
N ALA A 195 6.25 -12.77 -14.71
CA ALA A 195 5.30 -13.66 -14.00
C ALA A 195 5.50 -15.15 -14.34
N LYS A 196 6.24 -15.47 -15.40
CA LYS A 196 6.60 -16.82 -15.84
C LYS A 196 7.98 -17.24 -15.33
N ASN A 197 8.68 -16.39 -14.59
CA ASN A 197 10.00 -16.69 -14.06
C ASN A 197 9.87 -17.95 -13.18
N PRO A 198 10.57 -19.05 -13.51
CA PRO A 198 10.42 -20.33 -12.80
C PRO A 198 10.70 -20.21 -11.30
N ARG A 199 11.54 -19.24 -10.91
CA ARG A 199 11.83 -18.93 -9.50
C ARG A 199 10.57 -18.50 -8.73
N CYS A 200 9.62 -17.84 -9.39
CA CYS A 200 8.40 -17.36 -8.75
C CYS A 200 7.47 -18.48 -8.29
N SER A 201 7.42 -19.59 -9.02
CA SER A 201 6.63 -20.78 -8.63
C SER A 201 7.21 -21.48 -7.40
N ALA A 202 8.52 -21.37 -7.16
CA ALA A 202 9.18 -21.91 -5.97
C ALA A 202 9.07 -20.98 -4.76
N LEU A 203 9.10 -19.66 -4.99
CA LEU A 203 9.14 -18.66 -3.91
C LEU A 203 7.77 -18.34 -3.31
N LEU A 204 6.70 -18.48 -4.09
CA LEU A 204 5.36 -18.06 -3.70
C LEU A 204 4.38 -19.24 -3.70
N PRO A 205 3.31 -19.17 -2.91
CA PRO A 205 2.22 -20.12 -3.00
C PRO A 205 1.59 -20.14 -4.40
N PRO A 206 0.91 -21.23 -4.78
CA PRO A 206 0.13 -21.29 -6.01
C PRO A 206 -0.87 -20.12 -6.11
N PRO A 207 -1.16 -19.61 -7.32
CA PRO A 207 -2.17 -18.57 -7.50
C PRO A 207 -3.51 -18.94 -6.88
N GLY A 208 -4.17 -17.98 -6.21
CA GLY A 208 -5.46 -18.20 -5.54
C GLY A 208 -5.38 -18.93 -4.19
N THR A 209 -4.17 -19.14 -3.65
CA THR A 209 -3.98 -19.59 -2.26
C THR A 209 -4.66 -18.61 -1.32
N LYS A 210 -5.57 -19.11 -0.45
CA LYS A 210 -6.22 -18.27 0.55
C LYS A 210 -5.21 -17.84 1.62
N PRO A 211 -5.15 -16.54 1.96
CA PRO A 211 -4.30 -16.06 3.04
C PRO A 211 -4.77 -16.60 4.38
N THR A 212 -3.83 -16.79 5.30
CA THR A 212 -4.09 -17.31 6.64
C THR A 212 -4.60 -16.22 7.60
N GLY A 213 -4.33 -14.94 7.28
CA GLY A 213 -4.59 -13.80 8.15
C GLY A 213 -3.63 -13.71 9.34
N LYS A 214 -2.66 -14.65 9.46
CA LYS A 214 -1.76 -14.77 10.61
C LYS A 214 -0.34 -14.41 10.21
N SER A 215 -0.13 -13.13 9.93
CA SER A 215 1.19 -12.58 9.54
C SER A 215 1.76 -11.65 10.60
N ASN A 216 3.03 -11.84 10.94
CA ASN A 216 3.80 -10.86 11.70
C ASN A 216 4.34 -9.71 10.82
N SER A 217 4.13 -9.79 9.50
CA SER A 217 4.55 -8.73 8.58
C SER A 217 3.69 -7.48 8.75
N VAL A 218 4.34 -6.34 8.99
CA VAL A 218 3.69 -5.02 9.03
C VAL A 218 2.97 -4.75 7.72
N LEU A 219 3.60 -5.03 6.58
CA LEU A 219 2.98 -4.82 5.26
C LEU A 219 1.75 -5.71 5.07
N SER A 220 1.82 -6.97 5.52
CA SER A 220 0.66 -7.86 5.48
C SER A 220 -0.48 -7.35 6.34
N ARG A 221 -0.19 -6.84 7.55
CA ARG A 221 -1.19 -6.26 8.45
C ARG A 221 -1.83 -5.00 7.88
N LEU A 222 -1.02 -4.09 7.35
CA LEU A 222 -1.51 -2.88 6.69
C LEU A 222 -2.39 -3.20 5.49
N PHE A 223 -2.00 -4.19 4.69
CA PHE A 223 -2.78 -4.61 3.55
C PHE A 223 -4.10 -5.29 3.95
N SER A 224 -4.09 -6.13 5.00
CA SER A 224 -5.32 -6.70 5.57
C SER A 224 -6.24 -5.61 6.16
N ALA A 225 -5.66 -4.64 6.88
CA ALA A 225 -6.39 -3.48 7.39
C ALA A 225 -6.96 -2.62 6.26
N TYR A 226 -6.32 -2.51 5.10
CA TYR A 226 -6.89 -1.86 3.93
C TYR A 226 -8.10 -2.63 3.36
N LEU A 227 -8.01 -3.97 3.33
CA LEU A 227 -9.06 -4.83 2.77
C LEU A 227 -10.24 -5.09 3.73
N GLY A 228 -10.10 -4.77 5.01
CA GLY A 228 -11.15 -4.98 6.02
C GLY A 228 -11.25 -6.41 6.54
N ASN A 229 -10.15 -7.18 6.47
CA ASN A 229 -10.07 -8.59 6.87
C ASN A 229 -9.03 -8.83 7.96
#